data_AF-A0A1H0LEP9-F1
#
_entry.id   AF-A0A1H0LEP9-F1
#
_cell.length_a   1.000
_cell.length_b   1.000
_cell.length_c   1.000
_cell.angle_alpha   90.00
_cell.angle_beta   90.00
_cell.angle_gamma   90.00
#
_symmetry.space_group_name_H-M   'P 1'
#
loop_
_entity.id
_entity.type
_entity.pdbx_description
1 polymer ?
#
loop_
_entity_poly.entity_id
_entity_poly.type
_entity_poly.pdbx_seq_one_letter_code
_entity_poly.pdbx_strand_id
1 'polypeptide(L)' 'MRHRLDRMPNAMRIRRRTVEHVFGTIKDWMGRSHFKTRRLPNVGTEMSLHVLAYNMKRAIALLGTIRLMAAMRG' A
#
# COMPACT_ATOMS: atom_id res chain seq x y z
N MET A 1 -16.42 15.59 10.92
CA MET A 1 -16.24 14.17 10.50
C MET A 1 -17.56 13.51 10.12
N ARG A 2 -18.58 13.49 10.99
CA ARG A 2 -19.92 12.91 10.71
C ARG A 2 -20.52 13.34 9.36
N HIS A 3 -20.64 14.65 9.14
CA HIS A 3 -21.17 15.18 7.88
C HIS A 3 -20.43 14.69 6.61
N ARG A 4 -19.12 14.35 6.68
CA ARG A 4 -18.37 13.78 5.55
C ARG A 4 -18.70 12.31 5.32
N LEU A 5 -18.93 11.55 6.39
CA LEU A 5 -19.35 10.14 6.33
C LEU A 5 -20.81 10.02 5.89
N ASP A 6 -21.66 10.95 6.32
CA ASP A 6 -23.08 10.99 5.90
C ASP A 6 -23.21 11.22 4.38
N ARG A 7 -22.30 12.02 3.78
CA ARG A 7 -22.20 12.20 2.32
C ARG A 7 -21.62 10.99 1.58
N MET A 8 -20.97 10.07 2.28
CA MET A 8 -20.33 8.88 1.71
C MET A 8 -20.60 7.66 2.60
N PRO A 9 -21.84 7.15 2.64
CA PRO A 9 -22.25 6.11 3.59
C PRO A 9 -21.43 4.80 3.45
N ASN A 10 -20.87 4.58 2.26
CA ASN A 10 -20.01 3.42 1.96
C ASN A 10 -18.52 3.63 2.31
N ALA A 11 -18.10 4.80 2.79
CA ALA A 11 -16.69 5.15 2.95
C ALA A 11 -15.93 4.16 3.84
N MET A 12 -16.55 3.70 4.94
CA MET A 12 -15.92 2.73 5.85
C MET A 12 -15.74 1.36 5.19
N ARG A 13 -16.71 0.91 4.40
CA ARG A 13 -16.62 -0.35 3.65
C ARG A 13 -15.54 -0.30 2.57
N ILE A 14 -15.42 0.84 1.88
CA ILE A 14 -14.37 1.06 0.88
C ILE A 14 -13.00 1.05 1.56
N ARG A 15 -12.82 1.83 2.63
CA ARG A 15 -11.57 1.92 3.39
C ARG A 15 -11.08 0.55 3.86
N ARG A 16 -11.97 -0.29 4.40
CA ARG A 16 -11.62 -1.64 4.83
C ARG A 16 -11.04 -2.50 3.70
N ARG A 17 -11.62 -2.39 2.50
CA ARG A 17 -11.23 -3.19 1.32
C ARG A 17 -10.01 -2.64 0.60
N THR A 18 -9.85 -1.32 0.53
CA THR A 18 -8.81 -0.69 -0.29
C THR A 18 -7.56 -0.33 0.49
N VAL A 19 -7.71 0.06 1.76
CA VAL A 19 -6.61 0.62 2.57
C VAL A 19 -6.23 -0.33 3.69
N GLU A 20 -7.18 -0.72 4.54
CA GLU A 20 -6.86 -1.45 5.79
C GLU A 20 -6.20 -2.79 5.52
N HIS A 21 -6.69 -3.54 4.51
CA HIS A 21 -6.07 -4.80 4.11
C HIS A 21 -4.63 -4.61 3.62
N VAL A 22 -4.38 -3.62 2.76
CA VAL A 22 -3.05 -3.31 2.22
C VAL A 22 -2.07 -2.98 3.35
N PHE A 23 -2.47 -2.09 4.26
CA PHE A 23 -1.65 -1.73 5.41
C PHE A 23 -1.43 -2.91 6.37
N GLY A 24 -2.41 -3.80 6.52
CA GLY A 24 -2.26 -5.05 7.27
C GLY A 24 -1.17 -5.94 6.67
N THR A 25 -1.22 -6.19 5.36
CA THR A 25 -0.21 -7.00 4.67
C THR A 25 1.18 -6.38 4.73
N ILE A 26 1.30 -5.08 4.52
CA ILE A 26 2.60 -4.39 4.60
C ILE A 26 3.20 -4.53 6.01
N LYS A 27 2.41 -4.29 7.06
CA LYS A 27 2.86 -4.44 8.44
C LYS A 27 3.24 -5.88 8.79
N ASP A 28 2.46 -6.85 8.32
CA ASP A 28 2.76 -8.27 8.52
C ASP A 28 4.10 -8.66 7.87
N TRP A 29 4.37 -8.18 6.65
CA TRP A 29 5.66 -8.41 5.97
C TRP A 29 6.83 -7.68 6.62
N MET A 30 6.60 -6.50 7.19
CA MET A 30 7.61 -5.80 8.01
C MET A 30 7.94 -6.58 9.29
N GLY A 31 7.05 -7.48 9.72
CA GLY A 31 7.19 -8.28 10.92
C GLY A 31 7.02 -7.47 12.20
N ARG A 32 7.56 -7.99 13.30
CA ARG A 32 7.59 -7.30 14.61
C ARG A 32 8.66 -6.21 14.71
N SER A 33 9.41 -5.98 13.64
CA SER A 33 10.53 -5.04 13.64
C SER A 33 10.05 -3.61 13.43
N HIS A 34 10.62 -2.68 14.18
CA HIS A 34 10.48 -1.25 13.90
C HIS A 34 11.22 -0.87 12.62
N PHE A 35 10.92 0.32 12.08
CA PHE A 35 11.71 0.92 11.01
C PHE A 35 13.20 0.86 11.38
N LYS A 36 14.01 0.40 10.43
CA LYS A 36 15.47 0.25 10.62
C LYS A 36 16.17 1.61 10.61
N THR A 37 15.55 2.59 9.98
CA THR A 37 16.07 3.94 9.84
C THR A 37 15.60 4.87 10.95
N ARG A 38 16.35 5.96 11.18
CA ARG A 38 16.01 7.03 12.14
C ARG A 38 15.82 8.35 11.40
N ARG A 39 15.03 9.25 12.00
CA ARG A 39 14.60 10.56 11.45
C ARG A 39 13.53 10.43 10.36
N LEU A 40 12.59 11.38 10.34
CA LEU A 40 11.40 11.34 9.48
C LEU A 40 11.71 11.16 7.98
N PRO A 41 12.73 11.80 7.38
CA PRO A 41 13.02 11.62 5.95
C PRO A 41 13.38 10.17 5.62
N ASN A 42 14.22 9.54 6.44
CA ASN A 42 14.69 8.18 6.18
C ASN A 42 13.58 7.14 6.41
N VAL A 43 12.80 7.33 7.48
CA VAL A 43 11.62 6.49 7.77
C VAL A 43 10.58 6.60 6.65
N GLY A 44 10.38 7.81 6.12
CA GLY A 44 9.52 8.04 4.96
C GLY A 44 10.00 7.27 3.73
N THR A 45 11.31 7.27 3.45
CA THR A 45 11.90 6.49 2.36
C THR A 45 11.70 4.99 2.57
N GLU A 46 11.96 4.48 3.78
CA GLU A 46 11.76 3.06 4.12
C GLU A 46 10.30 2.62 3.93
N MET A 47 9.35 3.43 4.42
CA MET A 47 7.92 3.19 4.21
C MET A 47 7.55 3.21 2.73
N SER A 48 8.12 4.13 1.95
CA SER A 48 7.87 4.25 0.51
C SER A 48 8.35 3.01 -0.25
N LEU A 49 9.49 2.44 0.13
CA LEU A 49 10.00 1.20 -0.45
C LEU A 49 9.09 -0.01 -0.12
N HIS A 50 8.57 -0.10 1.10
CA HIS A 50 7.59 -1.14 1.44
C HIS A 50 6.30 -1.04 0.59
N VAL A 51 5.78 0.18 0.41
CA VAL A 51 4.61 0.42 -0.45
C VAL A 51 4.92 0.06 -1.90
N LEU A 52 6.10 0.44 -2.41
CA LEU A 52 6.52 0.10 -3.77
C LEU A 52 6.61 -1.42 -3.96
N ALA A 53 7.24 -2.14 -3.02
CA ALA A 53 7.36 -3.59 -3.09
C ALA A 53 5.98 -4.28 -3.08
N TYR A 54 5.06 -3.83 -2.21
CA TYR A 54 3.68 -4.32 -2.21
C TYR A 54 2.99 -4.07 -3.57
N ASN A 55 3.10 -2.85 -4.09
CA ASN A 55 2.47 -2.48 -5.36
C ASN A 55 3.02 -3.29 -6.53
N MET A 56 4.34 -3.51 -6.59
CA MET A 56 4.96 -4.35 -7.62
C MET A 56 4.45 -5.79 -7.53
N LYS A 57 4.42 -6.38 -6.33
CA LYS A 57 3.90 -7.74 -6.14
C LYS A 57 2.42 -7.85 -6.53
N ARG A 58 1.61 -6.85 -6.20
CA ARG A 58 0.19 -6.78 -6.59
C ARG A 58 0.01 -6.61 -8.10
N ALA A 59 0.81 -5.75 -8.74
CA ALA A 59 0.76 -5.53 -10.18
C ALA A 59 1.15 -6.79 -10.95
N ILE A 60 2.20 -7.50 -10.51
CA ILE A 60 2.59 -8.80 -11.06
C ILE A 60 1.45 -9.82 -10.91
N ALA A 61 0.80 -9.89 -9.75
CA ALA A 61 -0.30 -10.82 -9.51
C ALA A 61 -1.54 -10.54 -10.39
N LEU A 62 -1.82 -9.27 -10.68
CA LEU A 62 -2.99 -8.86 -11.47
C LEU A 62 -2.75 -8.92 -12.99
N LEU A 63 -1.58 -8.46 -13.45
CA LEU A 63 -1.29 -8.29 -14.88
C LEU A 63 -0.41 -9.40 -15.45
N GLY A 64 0.38 -10.06 -14.59
CA GLY A 64 1.49 -10.93 -14.99
C GLY A 64 2.74 -10.14 -15.38
N THR A 65 3.89 -10.79 -15.29
CA THR A 65 5.21 -10.15 -15.47
C THR A 65 5.42 -9.58 -16.88
N ILE A 66 5.01 -10.32 -17.92
CA ILE A 66 5.21 -9.92 -19.33
C ILE A 66 4.44 -8.64 -19.65
N ARG A 67 3.14 -8.60 -19.32
CA ARG A 67 2.28 -7.43 -19.57
C ARG A 67 2.75 -6.21 -18.78
N LEU A 68 3.16 -6.42 -17.53
CA LEU A 68 3.69 -5.35 -16.69
C LEU A 68 4.97 -4.76 -17.29
N MET A 69 5.93 -5.59 -17.72
CA MET A 69 7.17 -5.10 -18.33
C MET A 69 6.91 -4.36 -19.65
N ALA A 70 5.96 -4.83 -20.47
CA ALA A 70 5.58 -4.13 -21.70
C ALA A 70 5.01 -2.74 -21.39
N ALA A 71 4.14 -2.62 -20.38
CA ALA A 71 3.57 -1.35 -19.96
C ALA A 71 4.59 -0.36 -19.38
N MET A 72 5.69 -0.85 -18.79
CA MET A 72 6.77 -0.01 -18.25
C MET A 72 7.76 0.50 -19.31
N ARG A 73 7.73 -0.09 -20.52
CA ARG A 73 8.61 0.32 -21.64
C ARG A 73 7.98 1.37 -22.55
N GLY A 74 6.69 1.68 -22.36
CA GLY A 74 5.99 2.79 -23.01
C GLY A 74 6.33 4.12 -22.34
#